data_AF-A0A953U5N4-F1
#
_entry.id   AF-A0A953U5N4-F1
#
_cell.length_a   1.000
_cell.length_b   1.000
_cell.length_c   1.000
_cell.angle_alpha   90.00
_cell.angle_beta   90.00
_cell.angle_gamma   90.00
#
_symmetry.space_group_name_H-M   'P 1'
#
loop_
_entity.id
_entity.type
_entity.pdbx_description
1 polymer ?
#
loop_
_entity_poly.entity_id
_entity_poly.type
_entity_poly.pdbx_seq_one_letter_code
_entity_poly.pdbx_strand_id
1 'polypeptide(L)'
;MDLASQQRKLLGLFKSTYQIHADDDEYIQTVAQSKHLQEAKTNIFLWRVYVLERTCALTFRLLKRLNLLEKTISAFIMECNISPFRETQAPAFLESLSNHDDRLIASVSQFELALLKIKQGDPGSYVVPWTVEPSAVLYSLANDIPLKEKAPEGAYKTVISGDFPFDFVVRNVD
;
A
#
# COMPACT_ATOMS: atom_id res chain seq x y z
N MET A 1 27.85 15.86 -24.56
CA MET A 1 26.82 15.65 -23.52
C MET A 1 25.74 14.76 -24.13
N ASP A 2 25.52 13.56 -23.61
CA ASP A 2 24.51 12.63 -24.12
C ASP A 2 23.14 12.99 -23.50
N LEU A 3 22.19 13.38 -24.34
CA LEU A 3 20.83 13.75 -23.92
C LEU A 3 20.15 12.62 -23.14
N ALA A 4 20.39 11.37 -23.54
CA ALA A 4 19.79 10.22 -22.86
C ALA A 4 20.33 10.09 -21.43
N SER A 5 21.63 10.31 -21.23
CA SER A 5 22.23 10.32 -19.89
C SER A 5 21.69 11.47 -19.02
N GLN A 6 21.49 12.66 -19.59
CA GLN A 6 20.90 13.79 -18.86
C GLN A 6 19.44 13.52 -18.45
N GLN A 7 18.63 12.95 -19.35
CA GLN A 7 17.25 12.55 -19.06
C GLN A 7 17.16 11.51 -17.95
N ARG A 8 18.09 10.54 -17.92
CA ARG A 8 18.16 9.54 -16.84
C ARG A 8 18.50 10.17 -15.50
N LYS A 9 19.45 11.10 -15.46
CA LYS A 9 19.80 11.85 -14.23
C LYS A 9 18.62 12.66 -13.72
N LEU A 10 17.94 13.40 -14.59
CA LEU A 10 16.72 14.15 -14.22
C LEU A 10 15.62 13.23 -13.69
N LEU A 11 15.32 12.13 -14.39
CA LEU A 11 14.33 11.16 -13.92
C LEU A 11 14.73 10.57 -12.57
N GLY A 12 16.01 10.27 -12.38
CA GLY A 12 16.54 9.79 -11.11
C GLY A 12 16.41 10.80 -9.98
N LEU A 13 16.61 12.09 -10.27
CA LEU A 13 16.34 13.17 -9.31
C LEU A 13 14.86 13.20 -8.92
N PHE A 14 13.93 13.13 -9.87
CA PHE A 14 12.49 13.07 -9.60
C PHE A 14 12.09 11.84 -8.76
N LYS A 15 12.70 10.68 -9.03
CA LYS A 15 12.45 9.43 -8.31
C LYS A 15 13.23 9.30 -6.99
N SER A 16 14.10 10.26 -6.66
CA SER A 16 15.03 10.17 -5.53
C SER A 16 15.96 8.94 -5.58
N THR A 17 16.25 8.42 -6.78
CA THR A 17 17.15 7.28 -7.00
C THR A 17 18.54 7.70 -7.49
N TYR A 18 18.75 9.00 -7.71
CA TYR A 18 20.02 9.57 -8.13
C TYR A 18 20.56 10.50 -7.05
N GLN A 19 21.84 10.30 -6.70
CA GLN A 19 22.58 11.21 -5.85
C GLN A 19 23.48 12.07 -6.74
N ILE A 20 23.50 13.38 -6.48
CA ILE A 20 24.35 14.31 -7.24
C ILE A 20 25.81 14.02 -6.93
N HIS A 21 26.64 14.07 -7.96
CA HIS A 21 28.09 14.00 -7.84
C HIS A 21 28.74 15.35 -8.19
N ALA A 22 29.96 15.59 -7.69
CA ALA A 22 30.66 16.87 -7.88
C ALA A 22 31.03 17.14 -9.36
N ASP A 23 31.10 16.08 -10.17
CA ASP A 23 31.36 16.10 -11.62
C ASP A 23 30.09 16.20 -12.47
N ASP A 24 28.91 16.31 -11.84
CA ASP A 24 27.66 16.55 -12.57
C ASP A 24 27.62 17.94 -13.21
N ASP A 25 26.93 18.03 -14.34
CA ASP A 25 26.74 19.30 -15.03
C ASP A 25 25.98 20.32 -14.16
N GLU A 26 26.29 21.59 -14.37
CA GLU A 26 25.76 22.71 -13.59
C GLU A 26 24.22 22.76 -13.61
N TYR A 27 23.61 22.34 -14.71
CA TYR A 27 22.16 22.29 -14.85
C TYR A 27 21.55 21.23 -13.91
N ILE A 28 22.10 20.02 -13.86
CA ILE A 28 21.66 18.95 -12.94
C ILE A 28 21.81 19.40 -11.48
N GLN A 29 22.93 20.04 -11.14
CA GLN A 29 23.12 20.59 -9.79
C GLN A 29 22.06 21.64 -9.44
N THR A 30 21.79 22.55 -10.38
CA THR A 30 20.77 23.61 -10.22
C THR A 30 19.37 23.03 -10.03
N VAL A 31 18.97 22.08 -10.89
CA VAL A 31 17.65 21.43 -10.80
C VAL A 31 17.50 20.71 -9.47
N ALA A 32 18.54 20.01 -9.02
CA ALA A 32 18.48 19.24 -7.78
C ALA A 32 18.34 20.10 -6.52
N GLN A 33 18.85 21.34 -6.55
CA GLN A 33 18.69 22.33 -5.48
C GLN A 33 17.41 23.18 -5.64
N SER A 34 16.68 23.04 -6.75
CA SER A 34 15.51 23.87 -7.04
C SER A 34 14.33 23.56 -6.10
N LYS A 35 13.61 24.62 -5.69
CA LYS A 35 12.35 24.48 -4.94
C LYS A 35 11.29 23.74 -5.73
N HIS A 36 11.24 23.94 -7.05
CA HIS A 36 10.27 23.29 -7.93
C HIS A 36 10.42 21.76 -7.95
N LEU A 37 11.65 21.23 -7.89
CA LEU A 37 11.85 19.79 -7.77
C LEU A 37 11.29 19.26 -6.44
N GLN A 38 11.50 19.99 -5.34
CA GLN A 38 10.98 19.61 -4.02
C GLN A 38 9.44 19.63 -3.99
N GLU A 39 8.83 20.66 -4.56
CA GLU A 39 7.37 20.75 -4.73
C GLU A 39 6.84 19.61 -5.59
N ALA A 40 7.50 19.29 -6.70
CA ALA A 40 7.08 18.20 -7.57
C ALA A 40 7.16 16.84 -6.86
N LYS A 41 8.22 16.59 -6.08
CA LYS A 41 8.34 15.38 -5.25
C LYS A 41 7.22 15.30 -4.21
N THR A 42 6.92 16.41 -3.56
CA THR A 42 5.84 16.51 -2.57
C THR A 42 4.48 16.20 -3.22
N ASN A 43 4.21 16.76 -4.40
CA ASN A 43 2.99 16.49 -5.15
C ASN A 43 2.89 15.00 -5.55
N ILE A 44 3.98 14.40 -6.02
CA ILE A 44 4.02 12.96 -6.35
C ILE A 44 3.73 12.12 -5.11
N PHE A 45 4.32 12.46 -3.96
CA PHE A 45 4.07 11.78 -2.70
C PHE A 45 2.60 11.86 -2.29
N LEU A 46 2.01 13.07 -2.28
CA LEU A 46 0.60 13.27 -1.91
C LEU A 46 -0.35 12.51 -2.85
N TRP A 47 -0.06 12.49 -4.15
CA TRP A 47 -0.84 11.72 -5.11
C TRP A 47 -0.77 10.21 -4.84
N ARG A 48 0.41 9.68 -4.49
CA ARG A 48 0.56 8.27 -4.13
C ARG A 48 -0.23 7.93 -2.87
N VAL A 49 -0.11 8.75 -1.82
CA VAL A 49 -0.89 8.61 -0.58
C VAL A 49 -2.39 8.58 -0.91
N TYR A 50 -2.85 9.52 -1.72
CA TYR A 50 -4.26 9.63 -2.10
C TYR A 50 -4.77 8.40 -2.85
N VAL A 51 -3.99 7.87 -3.81
CA VAL A 51 -4.36 6.65 -4.56
C VAL A 51 -4.43 5.46 -3.61
N LEU A 52 -3.40 5.27 -2.78
CA LEU A 52 -3.34 4.16 -1.83
C LEU A 52 -4.48 4.22 -0.82
N GLU A 53 -4.79 5.41 -0.27
CA GLU A 53 -5.90 5.57 0.70
C GLU A 53 -7.25 5.19 0.10
N ARG A 54 -7.48 5.52 -1.17
CA ARG A 54 -8.75 5.21 -1.85
C ARG A 54 -8.89 3.75 -2.23
N THR A 55 -7.78 3.05 -2.49
CA THR A 55 -7.82 1.65 -2.93
C THR A 55 -7.67 0.66 -1.77
N CYS A 56 -6.89 1.01 -0.74
CA CYS A 56 -6.54 0.16 0.40
C CYS A 56 -7.21 0.68 1.69
N ALA A 57 -8.51 0.94 1.64
CA ALA A 57 -9.23 1.70 2.66
C ALA A 57 -9.21 1.06 4.06
N LEU A 58 -9.38 -0.26 4.16
CA LEU A 58 -9.37 -0.98 5.44
C LEU A 58 -7.97 -1.00 6.05
N THR A 59 -6.95 -1.30 5.23
CA THR A 59 -5.54 -1.27 5.67
C THR A 59 -5.15 0.14 6.14
N PHE A 60 -5.52 1.18 5.39
CA PHE A 60 -5.26 2.57 5.78
C PHE A 60 -5.90 2.92 7.11
N ARG A 61 -7.18 2.57 7.29
CA ARG A 61 -7.91 2.84 8.55
C ARG A 61 -7.27 2.09 9.72
N LEU A 62 -6.87 0.84 9.52
CA LEU A 62 -6.17 0.06 10.55
C LEU A 62 -4.84 0.72 10.93
N LEU A 63 -4.01 1.06 9.94
CA LEU A 63 -2.72 1.72 10.19
C LEU A 63 -2.87 3.08 10.88
N LYS A 64 -3.90 3.85 10.54
CA LYS A 64 -4.22 5.11 11.24
C LYS A 64 -4.54 4.87 12.71
N ARG A 65 -5.38 3.88 13.01
CA ARG A 65 -5.75 3.53 14.40
C ARG A 65 -4.56 3.07 15.23
N LEU A 66 -3.58 2.43 14.59
CA LEU A 66 -2.34 1.97 15.24
C LEU A 66 -1.25 3.05 15.25
N ASN A 67 -1.50 4.26 14.71
CA ASN A 67 -0.50 5.32 14.52
C ASN A 67 0.74 4.88 13.73
N LEU A 68 0.58 3.93 12.79
CA LEU A 68 1.66 3.39 11.96
C LEU A 68 1.65 3.93 10.53
N LEU A 69 0.58 4.61 10.11
CA LEU A 69 0.36 4.97 8.70
C LEU A 69 1.55 5.72 8.07
N GLU A 70 1.99 6.82 8.70
CA GLU A 70 3.03 7.68 8.13
C GLU A 70 4.35 6.93 7.95
N LYS A 71 4.75 6.16 8.98
CA LYS A 71 5.96 5.32 8.94
C LYS A 71 5.87 4.29 7.83
N THR A 72 4.75 3.57 7.74
CA THR A 72 4.54 2.50 6.77
C THR A 72 4.53 3.02 5.33
N ILE A 73 3.82 4.11 5.06
CA ILE A 73 3.79 4.73 3.73
C ILE A 73 5.18 5.25 3.34
N SER A 74 5.87 5.92 4.26
CA SER A 74 7.18 6.48 3.97
C SER A 74 8.19 5.38 3.66
N ALA A 75 8.21 4.30 4.45
CA ALA A 75 9.03 3.13 4.19
C ALA A 75 8.72 2.51 2.82
N PHE A 76 7.44 2.28 2.53
CA PHE A 76 7.01 1.75 1.23
C PHE A 76 7.41 2.66 0.06
N ILE A 77 7.18 3.96 0.14
CA ILE A 77 7.52 4.88 -0.96
C ILE A 77 9.04 5.01 -1.15
N MET A 78 9.84 4.87 -0.08
CA MET A 78 11.31 4.92 -0.15
C MET A 78 11.92 3.62 -0.69
N GLU A 79 11.50 2.46 -0.20
CA GLU A 79 12.04 1.16 -0.60
C GLU A 79 11.62 0.78 -2.01
N CYS A 80 10.42 1.18 -2.37
CA CYS A 80 9.77 0.68 -3.54
C CYS A 80 9.95 1.73 -4.65
N ASN A 81 10.92 1.46 -5.54
CA ASN A 81 11.10 2.11 -6.85
C ASN A 81 9.92 1.74 -7.78
N ILE A 82 8.69 1.79 -7.24
CA ILE A 82 7.48 1.29 -7.87
C ILE A 82 7.21 2.10 -9.10
N SER A 83 6.80 1.35 -10.11
CA SER A 83 6.31 1.85 -11.36
C SER A 83 5.36 3.05 -11.15
N PRO A 84 5.46 4.12 -11.95
CA PRO A 84 4.53 5.24 -11.88
C PRO A 84 3.07 4.84 -12.21
N PHE A 85 2.83 3.61 -12.69
CA PHE A 85 1.48 3.12 -13.01
C PHE A 85 0.65 2.92 -11.75
N ARG A 86 -0.47 3.66 -11.68
CA ARG A 86 -1.39 3.73 -10.53
C ARG A 86 -1.98 2.36 -10.20
N GLU A 87 -2.20 1.56 -11.23
CA GLU A 87 -2.80 0.22 -11.17
C GLU A 87 -1.96 -0.77 -10.37
N THR A 88 -0.64 -0.54 -10.28
CA THR A 88 0.31 -1.43 -9.61
C THR A 88 0.61 -1.05 -8.16
N GLN A 89 0.31 0.19 -7.76
CA GLN A 89 0.71 0.72 -6.44
C GLN A 89 -0.03 0.05 -5.29
N ALA A 90 -1.37 -0.06 -5.39
CA ALA A 90 -2.17 -0.66 -4.34
C ALA A 90 -1.90 -2.17 -4.14
N PRO A 91 -1.82 -3.00 -5.20
CA PRO A 91 -1.40 -4.39 -5.06
C PRO A 91 -0.03 -4.53 -4.39
N ALA A 92 0.98 -3.78 -4.85
CA ALA A 92 2.32 -3.84 -4.30
C ALA A 92 2.36 -3.40 -2.82
N PHE A 93 1.57 -2.39 -2.45
CA PHE A 93 1.45 -1.93 -1.07
C PHE A 93 0.88 -3.02 -0.17
N LEU A 94 -0.26 -3.59 -0.54
CA LEU A 94 -0.90 -4.65 0.24
C LEU A 94 -0.04 -5.92 0.31
N GLU A 95 0.67 -6.26 -0.77
CA GLU A 95 1.61 -7.38 -0.81
C GLU A 95 2.78 -7.17 0.15
N SER A 96 3.36 -5.97 0.19
CA SER A 96 4.44 -5.64 1.15
C SER A 96 4.02 -5.78 2.61
N LEU A 97 2.72 -5.57 2.90
CA LEU A 97 2.15 -5.71 4.25
C LEU A 97 1.61 -7.12 4.55
N SER A 98 1.53 -7.99 3.56
CA SER A 98 0.94 -9.32 3.72
C SER A 98 1.76 -10.23 4.66
N ASN A 99 3.02 -9.90 4.92
CA ASN A 99 3.90 -10.62 5.85
C ASN A 99 4.32 -9.75 7.06
N HIS A 100 3.51 -8.74 7.41
CA HIS A 100 3.81 -7.85 8.52
C HIS A 100 3.82 -8.60 9.87
N ASP A 101 4.70 -8.20 10.80
CA ASP A 101 4.86 -8.83 12.12
C ASP A 101 3.56 -8.81 12.95
N ASP A 102 2.83 -7.69 12.88
CA ASP A 102 1.46 -7.60 13.37
C ASP A 102 0.52 -8.41 12.45
N ARG A 103 0.02 -9.53 12.99
CA ARG A 103 -0.86 -10.46 12.28
C ARG A 103 -2.17 -9.82 11.82
N LEU A 104 -2.70 -8.83 12.53
CA LEU A 104 -3.94 -8.16 12.12
C LEU A 104 -3.71 -7.31 10.88
N ILE A 105 -2.56 -6.61 10.80
CA ILE A 105 -2.16 -5.86 9.60
C ILE A 105 -2.01 -6.84 8.43
N ALA A 106 -1.28 -7.95 8.63
CA ALA A 106 -1.10 -8.96 7.60
C ALA A 106 -2.43 -9.51 7.07
N SER A 107 -3.34 -9.93 7.95
CA SER A 107 -4.65 -10.47 7.56
C SER A 107 -5.50 -9.45 6.80
N VAL A 108 -5.58 -8.20 7.27
CA VAL A 108 -6.38 -7.16 6.59
C VAL A 108 -5.79 -6.83 5.22
N SER A 109 -4.47 -6.73 5.10
CA SER A 109 -3.81 -6.45 3.82
C SER A 109 -3.97 -7.60 2.82
N GLN A 110 -3.84 -8.85 3.26
CA GLN A 110 -4.10 -10.03 2.42
C GLN A 110 -5.56 -10.09 1.97
N PHE A 111 -6.51 -9.77 2.85
CA PHE A 111 -7.92 -9.74 2.54
C PHE A 111 -8.26 -8.68 1.48
N GLU A 112 -7.80 -7.44 1.66
CA GLU A 112 -8.00 -6.38 0.66
C GLU A 112 -7.33 -6.72 -0.67
N LEU A 113 -6.15 -7.33 -0.65
CA LEU A 113 -5.44 -7.73 -1.87
C LEU A 113 -6.22 -8.81 -2.63
N ALA A 114 -6.70 -9.83 -1.91
CA ALA A 114 -7.52 -10.89 -2.50
C ALA A 114 -8.79 -10.32 -3.13
N LEU A 115 -9.52 -9.44 -2.41
CA LEU A 115 -10.70 -8.77 -2.95
C LEU A 115 -10.39 -7.92 -4.18
N LEU A 116 -9.26 -7.20 -4.17
CA LEU A 116 -8.83 -6.40 -5.31
C LEU A 116 -8.60 -7.28 -6.54
N LYS A 117 -7.93 -8.43 -6.38
CA LYS A 117 -7.70 -9.39 -7.47
C LYS A 117 -9.00 -9.96 -8.02
N ILE A 118 -9.92 -10.42 -7.16
CA ILE A 118 -11.22 -10.93 -7.60
C ILE A 118 -12.02 -9.85 -8.36
N LYS A 119 -12.04 -8.61 -7.86
CA LYS A 119 -12.71 -7.48 -8.54
C LYS A 119 -12.10 -7.11 -9.88
N GLN A 120 -10.83 -7.45 -10.10
CA GLN A 120 -10.14 -7.29 -11.38
C GLN A 120 -10.37 -8.47 -12.33
N GLY A 121 -11.18 -9.46 -11.94
CA GLY A 121 -11.53 -10.62 -12.76
C GLY A 121 -10.60 -11.82 -12.59
N ASP A 122 -9.78 -11.85 -11.54
CA ASP A 122 -8.99 -13.03 -11.20
C ASP A 122 -9.94 -14.19 -10.80
N PRO A 123 -9.88 -15.36 -11.48
CA PRO A 123 -10.73 -16.51 -11.17
C PRO A 123 -10.27 -17.30 -9.94
N GLY A 124 -9.20 -16.86 -9.25
CA GLY A 124 -8.63 -17.54 -8.11
C GLY A 124 -9.56 -17.67 -6.89
N SER A 125 -9.11 -18.49 -5.94
CA SER A 125 -9.71 -18.58 -4.60
C SER A 125 -8.59 -18.39 -3.58
N TYR A 126 -8.81 -17.46 -2.65
CA TYR A 126 -7.82 -17.02 -1.68
C TYR A 126 -8.29 -17.33 -0.27
N VAL A 127 -7.39 -17.83 0.57
CA VAL A 127 -7.67 -18.08 1.99
C VAL A 127 -6.80 -17.17 2.83
N VAL A 128 -7.42 -16.39 3.71
CA VAL A 128 -6.72 -15.48 4.63
C VAL A 128 -6.94 -15.98 6.06
N PRO A 129 -5.88 -16.30 6.81
CA PRO A 129 -5.98 -16.67 8.21
C PRO A 129 -6.15 -15.43 9.09
N TRP A 130 -6.84 -15.59 10.22
CA TRP A 130 -7.08 -14.54 11.21
C TRP A 130 -6.94 -15.08 12.62
N THR A 131 -6.42 -14.27 13.54
CA THR A 131 -6.33 -14.57 14.97
C THR A 131 -7.50 -14.01 15.79
N VAL A 132 -8.41 -13.30 15.14
CA VAL A 132 -9.60 -12.67 15.71
C VAL A 132 -10.77 -12.81 14.74
N GLU A 133 -12.00 -12.67 15.25
CA GLU A 133 -13.21 -12.79 14.44
C GLU A 133 -13.20 -11.72 13.30
N PRO A 134 -13.17 -12.14 12.02
CA PRO A 134 -12.97 -11.22 10.90
C PRO A 134 -14.14 -10.26 10.70
N SER A 135 -15.37 -10.69 10.92
CA SER A 135 -16.56 -9.88 10.65
C SER A 135 -16.59 -8.63 11.52
N ALA A 136 -16.23 -8.74 12.80
CA ALA A 136 -16.15 -7.65 13.76
C ALA A 136 -15.07 -6.64 13.38
N VAL A 137 -13.87 -7.13 12.98
CA VAL A 137 -12.77 -6.28 12.49
C VAL A 137 -13.18 -5.56 11.21
N LEU A 138 -13.65 -6.29 10.21
CA LEU A 138 -14.03 -5.74 8.91
C LEU A 138 -15.17 -4.74 9.03
N TYR A 139 -16.19 -5.05 9.83
CA TYR A 139 -17.30 -4.13 10.12
C TYR A 139 -16.81 -2.86 10.80
N SER A 140 -15.95 -3.00 11.81
CA SER A 140 -15.40 -1.85 12.54
C SER A 140 -14.55 -0.95 11.63
N LEU A 141 -13.71 -1.54 10.79
CA LEU A 141 -12.89 -0.80 9.83
C LEU A 141 -13.74 -0.16 8.73
N ALA A 142 -14.71 -0.88 8.17
CA ALA A 142 -15.57 -0.39 7.08
C ALA A 142 -16.48 0.77 7.51
N ASN A 143 -16.93 0.80 8.76
CA ASN A 143 -17.78 1.87 9.31
C ASN A 143 -17.01 2.97 10.04
N ASP A 144 -15.68 2.86 10.07
CA ASP A 144 -14.80 3.73 10.85
C ASP A 144 -15.21 3.95 12.32
N ILE A 145 -15.72 2.88 12.95
CA ILE A 145 -16.08 2.88 14.37
C ILE A 145 -15.01 2.17 15.19
N PRO A 146 -14.80 2.53 16.47
CA PRO A 146 -13.96 1.73 17.36
C PRO A 146 -14.44 0.28 17.43
N LEU A 147 -13.50 -0.66 17.56
CA LEU A 147 -13.85 -2.04 17.94
C LEU A 147 -14.49 -1.96 19.33
N LYS A 148 -15.81 -2.18 19.39
CA LYS A 148 -16.62 -1.93 20.61
C LYS A 148 -16.25 -2.84 21.78
N GLU A 149 -15.52 -3.91 21.54
CA GLU A 149 -14.82 -4.80 22.46
C GLU A 149 -13.68 -5.43 21.65
N LYS A 150 -12.65 -6.00 22.29
CA LYS A 150 -11.65 -6.79 21.55
C LYS A 150 -12.40 -7.85 20.75
N ALA A 151 -12.21 -7.87 19.42
CA ALA A 151 -12.81 -8.90 18.59
C ALA A 151 -12.48 -10.27 19.17
N PRO A 152 -13.43 -11.22 19.23
CA PRO A 152 -13.20 -12.53 19.81
C PRO A 152 -11.92 -13.16 19.25
N GLU A 153 -10.99 -13.54 20.12
CA GLU A 153 -9.76 -14.21 19.73
C GLU A 153 -10.06 -15.67 19.36
N GLY A 154 -9.38 -16.18 18.34
CA GLY A 154 -9.58 -17.54 17.85
C GLY A 154 -8.91 -17.78 16.50
N ALA A 155 -8.97 -19.02 16.01
CA ALA A 155 -8.49 -19.37 14.69
C ALA A 155 -9.63 -19.24 13.68
N TYR A 156 -9.59 -18.18 12.87
CA TYR A 156 -10.59 -17.95 11.82
C TYR A 156 -9.93 -17.93 10.45
N LYS A 157 -10.72 -18.14 9.40
CA LYS A 157 -10.28 -17.95 8.03
C LYS A 157 -11.37 -17.29 7.20
N THR A 158 -10.98 -16.41 6.29
CA THR A 158 -11.86 -15.93 5.22
C THR A 158 -11.46 -16.59 3.91
N VAL A 159 -12.46 -17.02 3.14
CA VAL A 159 -12.28 -17.53 1.78
C VAL A 159 -12.84 -16.48 0.83
N ILE A 160 -12.02 -15.97 -0.07
CA ILE A 160 -12.35 -14.93 -1.03
C ILE A 160 -12.34 -15.56 -2.43
N SER A 161 -13.43 -15.40 -3.18
CA SER A 161 -13.60 -15.96 -4.52
C SER A 161 -14.74 -15.25 -5.25
N GLY A 162 -14.59 -15.07 -6.57
CA GLY A 162 -15.65 -14.54 -7.43
C GLY A 162 -16.88 -15.46 -7.56
N ASP A 163 -16.80 -16.70 -7.08
CA ASP A 163 -17.92 -17.65 -7.07
C ASP A 163 -18.93 -17.36 -5.94
N PHE A 164 -18.59 -16.49 -4.99
CA PHE A 164 -19.47 -16.13 -3.87
C PHE A 164 -20.31 -14.89 -4.18
N PRO A 165 -21.59 -14.82 -3.72
CA PRO A 165 -22.46 -13.66 -3.96
C PRO A 165 -21.94 -12.32 -3.43
N PHE A 166 -21.04 -12.36 -2.44
CA PHE A 166 -20.43 -11.18 -1.80
C PHE A 166 -18.90 -11.22 -1.85
N ASP A 167 -18.35 -11.94 -2.83
CA ASP A 167 -16.91 -12.14 -3.06
C ASP A 167 -16.14 -12.88 -1.94
N PHE A 168 -16.72 -13.10 -0.75
CA PHE A 168 -16.07 -13.85 0.34
C PHE A 168 -17.05 -14.50 1.33
N VAL A 169 -16.52 -15.45 2.11
CA VAL A 169 -17.20 -16.13 3.23
C VAL A 169 -16.24 -16.26 4.41
N VAL A 170 -16.74 -16.04 5.63
CA VAL A 170 -16.00 -16.24 6.89
C VAL A 170 -16.26 -17.65 7.42
N ARG A 171 -15.20 -18.36 7.87
CA ARG A 171 -15.30 -19.69 8.47
C ARG A 171 -14.49 -19.76 9.76
N ASN A 172 -15.04 -20.43 10.77
CA ASN A 172 -14.27 -20.81 11.96
C ASN A 172 -13.36 -22.01 11.61
N VAL A 173 -12.21 -22.10 12.25
CA VAL A 173 -11.34 -23.27 12.17
C VAL A 173 -11.52 -24.04 13.48
N ASP A 174 -12.27 -25.13 13.40
CA ASP A 174 -12.44 -26.09 14.50
C ASP A 174 -11.11 -26.73 14.91
#